data_AF-A0AAV0XI55-F1
#
_entry.id   AF-A0AAV0XI55-F1
#
_cell.length_a   1.000
_cell.length_b   1.000
_cell.length_c   1.000
_cell.angle_alpha   90.00
_cell.angle_beta   90.00
_cell.angle_gamma   90.00
#
_symmetry.space_group_name_H-M   'P 1'
#
loop_
_entity.id
_entity.type
_entity.pdbx_description
1 polymer ?
#
loop_
_entity_poly.entity_id
_entity_poly.type
_entity_poly.pdbx_seq_one_letter_code
_entity_poly.pdbx_strand_id
1 'polypeptide(L)'
;MDHQGFHYRCTKTIGGGKRYYVCATPNVYCKGTAIQLENGTIIIKKPHSHLGNSEAFNCMKVKKNFRGVLVDRAKSETKSLIEIYNEEAIRNPQAAVGYAWPTAEASMRQARRQIVPPLPHTVRELGEYLDLNNNRYICNNSLLYQGWINDSNDNYNIMFACQDLINAVVHQGATEMHADGTFKVVPSMPHCRQLFIIHLILQNHSIPVCFVLMQSKTEASYNAVLEKFKTKFPNVRPTLVMIDYETGLRNSFLNVYPEAVVSSCWFHYVQSLQKNVKKLGYTNYVKENLAAKMCVKMTAALALLPHNLIERGFQDIKTYAQDHQIQLSRFFTYFASFWIARKTPECFSVHGQSRRTNNNIESFHSTLKQNFQVMYPNLFTFLEHLKKITMKQHIIVDQLGQGLANSTALLSTGAITTKEFLLQCSHTTDRYLERELSWEDEHLSSEEEVQGPNFPIIASPNRMNMNANYDIAIENILEPEVNLFERDEVTNDPVPAAIIPALVNHPAAEINPPNNLEEEYDSSDFEIPEDAEMHMWQNFRDSDEYQDIIPFVRVPRNLHELYPQTAYEEDICIVCRVAPRTHAIIPCGHKVLCIDCLTQLEVRICPVCNSNIDNALRVWQ
;
A
#
# COMPACT_ATOMS: atom_id res chain seq x y z
N MET A 1 3.20 49.60 9.57
CA MET A 1 3.77 50.24 10.77
C MET A 1 2.64 50.41 11.76
N ASP A 2 2.84 50.04 13.01
CA ASP A 2 1.85 50.25 14.06
C ASP A 2 2.29 51.44 14.91
N HIS A 3 1.42 52.42 15.12
CA HIS A 3 1.73 53.61 15.93
C HIS A 3 0.46 54.15 16.58
N GLN A 4 0.51 54.38 17.90
CA GLN A 4 -0.62 54.86 18.71
C GLN A 4 -1.92 54.03 18.55
N GLY A 5 -1.78 52.71 18.38
CA GLY A 5 -2.93 51.80 18.21
C GLY A 5 -3.56 51.81 16.81
N PHE A 6 -2.90 52.42 15.82
CA PHE A 6 -3.35 52.43 14.43
C PHE A 6 -2.40 51.63 13.53
N HIS A 7 -2.95 50.92 12.55
CA HIS A 7 -2.16 50.25 11.51
C HIS A 7 -2.00 51.16 10.30
N TYR A 8 -0.75 51.32 9.84
CA TYR A 8 -0.41 52.15 8.69
C TYR A 8 0.29 51.35 7.58
N ARG A 9 -0.05 51.66 6.32
CA ARG A 9 0.63 51.19 5.12
C ARG A 9 1.50 52.31 4.54
N CYS A 10 2.74 52.01 4.21
CA CYS A 10 3.64 52.97 3.54
C CYS A 10 3.19 53.15 2.09
N THR A 11 3.00 54.38 1.64
CA THR A 11 2.59 54.70 0.27
C THR A 11 3.69 55.34 -0.55
N LYS A 12 4.62 56.04 0.09
CA LYS A 12 5.72 56.72 -0.60
C LYS A 12 6.96 56.78 0.28
N THR A 13 8.10 56.51 -0.32
CA THR A 13 9.43 56.76 0.26
C THR A 13 10.13 57.81 -0.59
N ILE A 14 10.63 58.88 0.01
CA ILE A 14 11.35 59.95 -0.69
C ILE A 14 12.82 59.90 -0.25
N GLY A 15 13.74 60.22 -1.17
CA GLY A 15 15.17 60.37 -0.87
C GLY A 15 15.39 61.24 0.37
N GLY A 16 16.32 60.82 1.24
CA GLY A 16 16.52 61.37 2.59
C GLY A 16 15.95 60.50 3.72
N GLY A 17 15.12 59.48 3.42
CA GLY A 17 14.60 58.55 4.44
C GLY A 17 13.22 58.90 4.98
N LYS A 18 12.57 59.94 4.44
CA LYS A 18 11.17 60.29 4.76
C LYS A 18 10.21 59.27 4.16
N ARG A 19 9.28 58.77 4.98
CA ARG A 19 8.24 57.80 4.57
C ARG A 19 6.86 58.32 4.86
N TYR A 20 5.95 58.16 3.91
CA TYR A 20 4.55 58.58 4.00
C TYR A 20 3.67 57.37 4.21
N TYR A 21 2.72 57.51 5.11
CA TYR A 21 1.87 56.45 5.58
C TYR A 21 0.40 56.86 5.51
N VAL A 22 -0.44 55.90 5.18
CA VAL A 22 -1.91 56.03 5.21
C VAL A 22 -2.48 54.97 6.15
N CYS A 23 -3.61 55.28 6.79
CA CYS A 23 -4.33 54.31 7.62
C CYS A 23 -4.68 53.08 6.78
N ALA A 24 -4.42 51.91 7.34
CA ALA A 24 -4.67 50.62 6.72
C ALA A 24 -5.34 49.64 7.71
N THR A 25 -5.99 50.17 8.75
CA THR A 25 -6.78 49.38 9.69
C THR A 25 -7.91 48.66 8.91
N PRO A 26 -8.02 47.32 8.99
CA PRO A 26 -9.01 46.56 8.20
C PRO A 26 -10.44 46.93 8.58
N ASN A 27 -11.37 46.79 7.64
CA ASN A 27 -12.81 47.00 7.85
C ASN A 27 -13.19 48.38 8.41
N VAL A 28 -12.31 49.37 8.27
CA VAL A 28 -12.58 50.76 8.66
C VAL A 28 -12.25 51.69 7.50
N TYR A 29 -13.20 52.52 7.11
CA TYR A 29 -12.94 53.59 6.15
C TYR A 29 -12.27 54.76 6.88
N CYS A 30 -10.97 54.95 6.64
CA CYS A 30 -10.17 55.96 7.30
C CYS A 30 -9.22 56.69 6.34
N LYS A 31 -9.21 58.02 6.40
CA LYS A 31 -8.29 58.90 5.65
C LYS A 31 -7.12 59.40 6.50
N GLY A 32 -6.86 58.77 7.65
CA GLY A 32 -5.75 59.09 8.54
C GLY A 32 -4.41 58.92 7.82
N THR A 33 -3.47 59.83 8.06
CA THR A 33 -2.14 59.79 7.41
C THR A 33 -1.05 60.20 8.38
N ALA A 34 0.14 59.65 8.20
CA ALA A 34 1.32 59.96 9.00
C ALA A 34 2.56 60.08 8.12
N ILE A 35 3.57 60.81 8.59
CA ILE A 35 4.88 60.90 7.95
C ILE A 35 5.92 60.51 8.99
N GLN A 36 6.84 59.63 8.61
CA GLN A 36 8.07 59.38 9.36
C GLN A 36 9.17 60.26 8.78
N LEU A 37 9.74 61.11 9.65
CA LEU A 37 10.90 61.93 9.34
C LEU A 37 12.18 61.08 9.35
N GLU A 38 13.28 61.67 8.87
CA GLU A 38 14.59 61.02 8.73
C GLU A 38 15.16 60.58 10.08
N ASN A 39 14.86 61.34 11.15
CA ASN A 39 15.20 61.00 12.54
C ASN A 39 14.28 59.93 13.17
N GLY A 40 13.40 59.30 12.38
CA GLY A 40 12.46 58.27 12.83
C GLY A 40 11.20 58.80 13.53
N THR A 41 11.09 60.11 13.77
CA THR A 41 9.90 60.71 14.41
C THR A 41 8.69 60.61 13.50
N ILE A 42 7.54 60.19 14.06
CA ILE A 42 6.29 60.01 13.33
C ILE A 42 5.38 61.21 13.62
N ILE A 43 4.93 61.89 12.56
CA ILE A 43 4.02 63.03 12.63
C ILE A 43 2.71 62.66 11.98
N ILE A 44 1.61 62.77 12.72
CA ILE A 44 0.25 62.59 12.18
C ILE A 44 -0.12 63.82 11.35
N LYS A 45 -0.45 63.61 10.07
CA LYS A 45 -0.86 64.68 9.14
C LYS A 45 -2.37 64.80 9.02
N LYS A 46 -3.08 63.68 9.05
CA LYS A 46 -4.54 63.66 9.12
C LYS A 46 -4.97 62.76 10.29
N PRO A 47 -5.83 63.25 11.19
CA PRO A 47 -6.33 62.44 12.30
C PRO A 47 -7.15 61.25 11.77
N HIS A 48 -7.25 60.20 12.58
CA HIS A 48 -8.08 59.03 12.26
C HIS A 48 -9.55 59.31 12.55
N SER A 49 -10.42 58.70 11.75
CA SER A 49 -11.88 58.71 11.90
C SER A 49 -12.40 57.58 12.81
N HIS A 50 -11.50 56.88 13.50
CA HIS A 50 -11.83 55.77 14.38
C HIS A 50 -10.90 55.77 15.61
N LEU A 51 -11.31 55.05 16.66
CA LEU A 51 -10.49 54.88 17.85
C LEU A 51 -9.29 53.96 17.56
N GLY A 52 -8.17 54.28 18.21
CA GLY A 52 -7.00 53.40 18.22
C GLY A 52 -7.29 52.12 19.00
N ASN A 53 -6.56 51.05 18.68
CA ASN A 53 -6.80 49.70 19.21
C ASN A 53 -8.23 49.22 18.98
N SER A 54 -8.82 49.58 17.84
CA SER A 54 -10.13 49.07 17.45
C SER A 54 -10.12 47.54 17.46
N GLU A 55 -11.29 46.94 17.63
CA GLU A 55 -11.46 45.49 17.56
C GLU A 55 -10.87 44.91 16.27
N ALA A 56 -11.01 45.63 15.15
CA ALA A 56 -10.39 45.28 13.88
C ALA A 56 -8.85 45.31 13.91
N PHE A 57 -8.23 46.27 14.60
CA PHE A 57 -6.78 46.34 14.80
C PHE A 57 -6.26 45.16 15.65
N ASN A 58 -6.94 44.89 16.76
CA ASN A 58 -6.56 43.78 17.65
C ASN A 58 -6.73 42.42 16.96
N CYS A 59 -7.85 42.22 16.27
CA CYS A 59 -8.11 41.02 15.47
C CYS A 59 -7.02 40.81 14.40
N MET A 60 -6.61 41.87 13.69
CA MET A 60 -5.51 41.80 12.72
C MET A 60 -4.19 41.37 13.36
N LYS A 61 -3.84 41.92 14.53
CA LYS A 61 -2.60 41.60 15.24
C LYS A 61 -2.58 40.14 15.70
N VAL A 62 -3.70 39.66 16.25
CA VAL A 62 -3.87 38.27 16.66
C VAL A 62 -3.72 37.32 15.46
N LYS A 63 -4.39 37.62 14.33
CA LYS A 63 -4.22 36.83 13.09
C LYS A 63 -2.78 36.82 12.58
N LYS A 64 -2.10 37.96 12.61
CA LYS A 64 -0.71 38.08 12.14
C LYS A 64 0.25 37.26 12.98
N ASN A 65 0.11 37.31 14.31
CA ASN A 65 0.93 36.52 15.23
C ASN A 65 0.67 35.02 15.04
N PHE A 66 -0.59 34.61 14.97
CA PHE A 66 -0.98 33.23 14.75
C PHE A 66 -0.44 32.68 13.42
N ARG A 67 -0.59 33.43 12.33
CA ARG A 67 0.05 33.10 11.05
C ARG A 67 1.56 32.97 11.17
N GLY A 68 2.22 33.86 11.90
CA GLY A 68 3.68 33.83 12.12
C GLY A 68 4.11 32.51 12.75
N VAL A 69 3.48 32.12 13.86
CA VAL A 69 3.75 30.84 14.54
C VAL A 69 3.52 29.65 13.61
N LEU A 70 2.39 29.62 12.89
CA LEU A 70 2.09 28.54 11.95
C LEU A 70 3.13 28.42 10.83
N VAL A 71 3.57 29.55 10.27
CA VAL A 71 4.60 29.61 9.22
C VAL A 71 5.95 29.14 9.75
N ASP A 72 6.35 29.57 10.94
CA ASP A 72 7.63 29.21 11.54
C ASP A 72 7.66 27.72 11.94
N ARG A 73 6.57 27.20 12.50
CA ARG A 73 6.41 25.76 12.77
C ARG A 73 6.38 24.93 11.48
N ALA A 74 5.69 25.40 10.43
CA ALA A 74 5.65 24.70 9.14
C ALA A 74 7.04 24.57 8.49
N LYS A 75 7.95 25.52 8.75
CA LYS A 75 9.33 25.54 8.27
C LYS A 75 10.26 24.60 9.04
N SER A 76 10.03 24.46 10.35
CA SER A 76 10.94 23.76 11.27
C SER A 76 10.50 22.35 11.62
N GLU A 77 9.20 22.06 11.53
CA GLU A 77 8.63 20.77 11.91
C GLU A 77 8.26 19.90 10.70
N THR A 78 8.40 18.59 10.87
CA THR A 78 8.04 17.57 9.87
C THR A 78 6.60 17.07 9.98
N LYS A 79 5.83 17.53 10.97
CA LYS A 79 4.40 17.18 11.16
C LYS A 79 3.55 17.59 9.96
N SER A 80 2.38 16.97 9.80
CA SER A 80 1.42 17.41 8.80
C SER A 80 0.97 18.85 9.10
N LEU A 81 0.68 19.61 8.05
CA LEU A 81 0.29 21.01 8.22
C LEU A 81 -1.00 21.14 9.04
N ILE A 82 -1.91 20.16 8.91
CA ILE A 82 -3.18 20.14 9.63
C ILE A 82 -2.97 19.87 11.12
N GLU A 83 -2.05 18.98 11.49
CA GLU A 83 -1.70 18.76 12.91
C GLU A 83 -1.09 20.02 13.53
N ILE A 84 -0.16 20.68 12.84
CA ILE A 84 0.43 21.94 13.31
C ILE A 84 -0.67 22.99 13.53
N TYR A 85 -1.61 23.10 12.58
CA TYR A 85 -2.73 24.02 12.70
C TYR A 85 -3.64 23.66 13.88
N ASN A 86 -4.03 22.40 14.03
CA ASN A 86 -4.93 21.96 15.10
C ASN A 86 -4.30 22.17 16.48
N GLU A 87 -3.02 21.83 16.66
CA GLU A 87 -2.30 22.08 17.90
C GLU A 87 -2.25 23.57 18.25
N GLU A 88 -1.96 24.44 17.28
CA GLU A 88 -1.95 25.88 17.51
C GLU A 88 -3.36 26.46 17.69
N ALA A 89 -4.36 25.92 17.01
CA ALA A 89 -5.75 26.34 17.15
C ALA A 89 -6.29 26.03 18.54
N ILE A 90 -5.91 24.88 19.13
CA ILE A 90 -6.21 24.53 20.52
C ILE A 90 -5.50 25.51 21.49
N ARG A 91 -4.23 25.84 21.22
CA ARG A 91 -3.45 26.79 22.04
C ARG A 91 -3.98 28.22 21.94
N ASN A 92 -4.52 28.61 20.78
CA ASN A 92 -4.96 29.98 20.49
C ASN A 92 -6.37 30.02 19.84
N PRO A 93 -7.45 29.66 20.56
CA PRO A 93 -8.78 29.50 19.97
C PRO A 93 -9.33 30.79 19.34
N GLN A 94 -9.12 31.94 20.00
CA GLN A 94 -9.56 33.24 19.50
C GLN A 94 -8.89 33.62 18.17
N ALA A 95 -7.64 33.20 17.95
CA ALA A 95 -6.94 33.45 16.71
C ALA A 95 -7.42 32.54 15.58
N ALA A 96 -7.69 31.27 15.89
CA ALA A 96 -8.19 30.28 14.93
C ALA A 96 -9.57 30.64 14.37
N VAL A 97 -10.46 31.22 15.18
CA VAL A 97 -11.75 31.77 14.71
C VAL A 97 -11.54 32.82 13.62
N GLY A 98 -10.48 33.63 13.74
CA GLY A 98 -10.15 34.68 12.79
C GLY A 98 -9.30 34.23 11.58
N TYR A 99 -8.68 33.06 11.62
CA TYR A 99 -7.68 32.63 10.63
C TYR A 99 -7.86 31.14 10.30
N ALA A 100 -8.82 30.84 9.43
CA ALA A 100 -9.25 29.49 9.11
C ALA A 100 -8.20 28.66 8.35
N TRP A 101 -8.32 27.33 8.46
CA TRP A 101 -7.44 26.33 7.86
C TRP A 101 -7.11 26.58 6.38
N PRO A 102 -8.05 26.81 5.45
CA PRO A 102 -7.70 27.00 4.04
C PRO A 102 -6.76 28.19 3.79
N THR A 103 -6.86 29.24 4.60
CA THR A 103 -5.97 30.41 4.53
C THR A 103 -4.60 30.11 5.16
N ALA A 104 -4.60 29.41 6.28
CA ALA A 104 -3.38 28.97 6.95
C ALA A 104 -2.57 28.01 6.05
N GLU A 105 -3.23 27.01 5.49
CA GLU A 105 -2.65 25.96 4.67
C GLU A 105 -1.82 26.52 3.52
N ALA A 106 -2.38 27.44 2.72
CA ALA A 106 -1.66 28.04 1.59
C ALA A 106 -0.36 28.72 2.04
N SER A 107 -0.42 29.49 3.14
CA SER A 107 0.75 30.19 3.68
C SER A 107 1.79 29.25 4.28
N MET A 108 1.36 28.17 4.94
CA MET A 108 2.23 27.16 5.53
C MET A 108 2.88 26.29 4.45
N ARG A 109 2.12 25.88 3.41
CA ARG A 109 2.62 25.17 2.22
C ARG A 109 3.69 26.01 1.52
N GLN A 110 3.42 27.30 1.28
CA GLN A 110 4.39 28.21 0.66
C GLN A 110 5.67 28.33 1.50
N ALA A 111 5.53 28.53 2.81
CA ALA A 111 6.66 28.64 3.72
C ALA A 111 7.52 27.36 3.75
N ARG A 112 6.87 26.19 3.77
CA ARG A 112 7.54 24.89 3.76
C ARG A 112 8.25 24.64 2.41
N ARG A 113 7.62 24.97 1.28
CA ARG A 113 8.24 24.88 -0.07
C ARG A 113 9.50 25.73 -0.25
N GLN A 114 9.67 26.80 0.53
CA GLN A 114 10.87 27.64 0.46
C GLN A 114 12.10 26.99 1.11
N ILE A 115 11.91 25.94 1.92
CA ILE A 115 12.99 25.28 2.68
C ILE A 115 13.14 23.82 2.27
N VAL A 116 12.05 23.18 1.82
CA VAL A 116 12.10 21.83 1.29
C VAL A 116 12.75 21.87 -0.09
N PRO A 117 13.86 21.14 -0.31
CA PRO A 117 14.50 21.08 -1.62
C PRO A 117 13.54 20.48 -2.66
N PRO A 118 13.73 20.81 -3.95
CA PRO A 118 12.94 20.21 -5.02
C PRO A 118 13.03 18.68 -4.92
N LEU A 119 11.93 17.99 -5.25
CA LEU A 119 11.93 16.54 -5.30
C LEU A 119 12.87 16.08 -6.42
N PRO A 120 13.81 15.16 -6.13
CA PRO A 120 14.62 14.55 -7.17
C PRO A 120 13.73 13.80 -8.17
N HIS A 121 13.98 14.00 -9.46
CA HIS A 121 13.21 13.38 -10.54
C HIS A 121 13.71 11.98 -10.87
N THR A 122 15.02 11.75 -10.69
CA THR A 122 15.66 10.45 -10.93
C THR A 122 16.23 9.85 -9.64
N VAL A 123 16.39 8.52 -9.63
CA VAL A 123 17.02 7.82 -8.50
C VAL A 123 18.48 8.26 -8.31
N ARG A 124 19.16 8.59 -9.42
CA ARG A 124 20.49 9.21 -9.40
C ARG A 124 20.50 10.57 -8.71
N GLU A 125 19.61 11.49 -9.09
CA GLU A 125 19.52 12.81 -8.42
C GLU A 125 19.21 12.66 -6.92
N LEU A 126 18.42 11.65 -6.55
CA LEU A 126 18.19 11.34 -5.14
C LEU A 126 19.47 10.87 -4.45
N GLY A 127 20.28 10.04 -5.09
CA GLY A 127 21.61 9.66 -4.61
C GLY A 127 22.51 10.87 -4.38
N GLU A 128 22.64 11.74 -5.38
CA GLU A 128 23.44 12.98 -5.32
C GLU A 128 22.95 13.93 -4.21
N TYR A 129 21.63 14.06 -4.06
CA TYR A 129 21.03 14.83 -2.96
C TYR A 129 21.39 14.24 -1.58
N LEU A 130 21.31 12.92 -1.43
CA LEU A 130 21.60 12.24 -0.16
C LEU A 130 23.09 12.29 0.19
N ASP A 131 23.99 12.24 -0.79
CA ASP A 131 25.43 12.44 -0.57
C ASP A 131 25.70 13.82 0.06
N LEU A 132 25.03 14.87 -0.42
CA LEU A 132 25.16 16.24 0.11
C LEU A 132 24.46 16.44 1.47
N ASN A 133 23.47 15.62 1.81
CA ASN A 133 22.60 15.78 2.98
C ASN A 133 22.63 14.58 3.93
N ASN A 134 23.70 13.76 3.89
CA ASN A 134 23.79 12.50 4.62
C ASN A 134 23.58 12.65 6.15
N ASN A 135 24.08 13.74 6.74
CA ASN A 135 23.96 14.07 8.15
C ASN A 135 22.53 14.33 8.62
N ARG A 136 21.58 14.51 7.69
CA ARG A 136 20.16 14.70 8.02
C ARG A 136 19.51 13.41 8.51
N TYR A 137 20.01 12.25 8.07
CA TYR A 137 19.40 10.95 8.30
C TYR A 137 20.32 10.07 9.15
N ILE A 138 20.50 10.46 10.40
CA ILE A 138 21.26 9.70 11.41
C ILE A 138 20.29 8.82 12.22
N CYS A 139 20.67 7.57 12.45
CA CYS A 139 20.00 6.62 13.33
C CYS A 139 20.97 6.26 14.47
N ASN A 140 20.61 6.58 15.72
CA ASN A 140 21.54 6.65 16.84
C ASN A 140 22.80 7.46 16.51
N ASN A 141 23.95 6.80 16.34
CA ASN A 141 25.24 7.43 16.01
C ASN A 141 25.72 7.07 14.60
N SER A 142 24.92 6.34 13.83
CA SER A 142 25.25 5.84 12.51
C SER A 142 24.46 6.57 11.42
N LEU A 143 25.09 6.79 10.27
CA LEU A 143 24.38 7.23 9.07
C LEU A 143 23.40 6.14 8.65
N LEU A 144 22.16 6.52 8.36
CA LEU A 144 21.16 5.61 7.82
C LEU A 144 21.39 5.39 6.32
N TYR A 145 21.75 6.44 5.58
CA TYR A 145 22.07 6.35 4.16
C TYR A 145 23.44 5.67 3.94
N GLN A 146 23.47 4.61 3.13
CA GLN A 146 24.67 3.79 2.88
C GLN A 146 25.26 3.95 1.48
N GLY A 147 24.68 4.84 0.67
CA GLY A 147 25.09 5.10 -0.69
C GLY A 147 24.04 4.70 -1.72
N TRP A 148 24.28 5.16 -2.94
CA TRP A 148 23.58 4.74 -4.14
C TRP A 148 24.45 3.74 -4.92
N ILE A 149 23.80 2.83 -5.63
CA ILE A 149 24.39 1.64 -6.22
C ILE A 149 23.97 1.60 -7.68
N ASN A 150 24.93 1.66 -8.59
CA ASN A 150 24.69 1.42 -10.00
C ASN A 150 24.91 -0.07 -10.30
N ASP A 151 23.98 -0.69 -11.03
CA ASP A 151 24.12 -2.06 -11.52
C ASP A 151 24.76 -2.09 -12.93
N SER A 152 24.97 -3.29 -13.46
CA SER A 152 25.55 -3.48 -14.80
C SER A 152 24.64 -2.98 -15.94
N ASN A 153 23.37 -2.74 -15.66
CA ASN A 153 22.35 -2.33 -16.62
C ASN A 153 22.02 -0.83 -16.50
N ASP A 154 22.86 -0.06 -15.81
CA ASP A 154 22.71 1.37 -15.54
C ASP A 154 21.43 1.74 -14.75
N ASN A 155 20.91 0.82 -13.93
CA ASN A 155 19.87 1.15 -12.96
C ASN A 155 20.49 1.55 -11.62
N TYR A 156 19.89 2.56 -10.99
CA TYR A 156 20.33 3.08 -9.71
C TYR A 156 19.46 2.57 -8.58
N ASN A 157 20.08 2.25 -7.45
CA ASN A 157 19.42 1.76 -6.25
C ASN A 157 19.94 2.53 -5.03
N ILE A 158 19.12 2.73 -4.01
CA ILE A 158 19.50 3.55 -2.83
C ILE A 158 19.33 2.74 -1.57
N MET A 159 20.42 2.56 -0.84
CA MET A 159 20.47 1.71 0.35
C MET A 159 20.39 2.54 1.63
N PHE A 160 19.50 2.12 2.53
CA PHE A 160 19.33 2.63 3.87
C PHE A 160 19.48 1.51 4.89
N ALA A 161 20.48 1.59 5.77
CA ALA A 161 20.71 0.63 6.83
C ALA A 161 21.45 1.30 7.99
N CYS A 162 21.20 0.85 9.21
CA CYS A 162 21.91 1.34 10.40
C CYS A 162 22.98 0.32 10.82
N GLN A 163 24.25 0.73 10.78
CA GLN A 163 25.38 -0.11 11.18
C GLN A 163 25.25 -0.58 12.64
N ASP A 164 24.91 0.32 13.56
CA ASP A 164 24.75 -0.02 14.98
C ASP A 164 23.65 -1.06 15.20
N LEU A 165 22.53 -0.96 14.47
CA LEU A 165 21.42 -1.91 14.57
C LEU A 165 21.85 -3.30 14.06
N ILE A 166 22.45 -3.35 12.88
CA ILE A 166 22.92 -4.60 12.28
C ILE A 166 23.94 -5.28 13.19
N ASN A 167 24.92 -4.52 13.68
CA ASN A 167 25.93 -5.06 14.59
C ASN A 167 25.28 -5.61 15.87
N ALA A 168 24.34 -4.89 16.48
CA ALA A 168 23.64 -5.37 17.67
C ALA A 168 22.88 -6.68 17.41
N VAL A 169 22.16 -6.76 16.30
CA VAL A 169 21.40 -7.97 15.91
C VAL A 169 22.33 -9.16 15.66
N VAL A 170 23.43 -8.96 14.95
CA VAL A 170 24.43 -10.01 14.66
C VAL A 170 25.15 -10.44 15.93
N HIS A 171 25.56 -9.51 16.81
CA HIS A 171 26.24 -9.83 18.06
C HIS A 171 25.36 -10.65 19.03
N GLN A 172 24.04 -10.49 18.96
CA GLN A 172 23.10 -11.29 19.72
C GLN A 172 22.76 -12.64 19.06
N GLY A 173 23.44 -13.01 17.96
CA GLY A 173 23.40 -14.36 17.38
C GLY A 173 22.38 -14.56 16.26
N ALA A 174 21.93 -13.51 15.58
CA ALA A 174 21.08 -13.66 14.41
C ALA A 174 21.84 -14.29 13.23
N THR A 175 21.38 -15.44 12.75
CA THR A 175 21.97 -16.18 11.61
C THR A 175 20.98 -16.47 10.49
N GLU A 176 19.72 -16.11 10.66
CA GLU A 176 18.67 -16.31 9.66
C GLU A 176 18.28 -14.96 9.06
N MET A 177 18.20 -14.91 7.74
CA MET A 177 17.88 -13.72 6.96
C MET A 177 16.62 -13.95 6.15
N HIS A 178 15.72 -12.98 6.13
CA HIS A 178 14.56 -13.00 5.26
C HIS A 178 14.62 -11.75 4.36
N ALA A 179 14.18 -11.86 3.10
CA ALA A 179 14.11 -10.70 2.23
C ALA A 179 12.89 -10.74 1.31
N ASP A 180 12.31 -9.57 1.05
CA ASP A 180 11.12 -9.42 0.21
C ASP A 180 11.02 -7.99 -0.36
N GLY A 181 10.29 -7.85 -1.46
CA GLY A 181 9.98 -6.57 -2.10
C GLY A 181 8.57 -6.08 -1.81
N THR A 182 8.36 -4.76 -1.72
CA THR A 182 7.00 -4.18 -1.72
C THR A 182 6.87 -3.01 -2.68
N PHE A 183 5.78 -3.02 -3.44
CA PHE A 183 5.47 -2.01 -4.47
C PHE A 183 4.64 -0.83 -3.95
N LYS A 184 3.91 -1.03 -2.85
CA LYS A 184 2.93 -0.05 -2.33
C LYS A 184 3.57 1.11 -1.55
N VAL A 185 4.76 0.88 -1.01
CA VAL A 185 5.44 1.79 -0.07
C VAL A 185 6.75 2.30 -0.68
N VAL A 186 6.65 2.88 -1.87
CA VAL A 186 7.78 3.55 -2.56
C VAL A 186 7.47 5.04 -2.68
N PRO A 187 8.47 5.95 -2.68
CA PRO A 187 8.21 7.37 -2.82
C PRO A 187 7.53 7.67 -4.17
N SER A 188 6.66 8.68 -4.20
CA SER A 188 5.97 9.11 -5.44
C SER A 188 6.91 9.67 -6.52
N MET A 189 8.07 10.20 -6.09
CA MET A 189 9.19 10.66 -6.91
C MET A 189 10.49 10.56 -6.08
N PRO A 190 11.63 10.09 -6.65
CA PRO A 190 11.77 9.55 -7.99
C PRO A 190 11.09 8.18 -8.12
N HIS A 191 10.75 7.81 -9.36
CA HIS A 191 10.14 6.51 -9.63
C HIS A 191 11.08 5.36 -9.25
N CYS A 192 10.65 4.56 -8.28
CA CYS A 192 11.30 3.32 -7.87
C CYS A 192 10.32 2.18 -8.17
N ARG A 193 10.81 1.07 -8.71
CA ARG A 193 9.99 -0.11 -8.99
C ARG A 193 9.49 -0.74 -7.70
N GLN A 194 10.34 -0.81 -6.67
CA GLN A 194 10.02 -1.43 -5.39
C GLN A 194 10.87 -0.89 -4.23
N LEU A 195 10.39 -1.15 -3.02
CA LEU A 195 11.17 -1.11 -1.79
C LEU A 195 11.54 -2.54 -1.40
N PHE A 196 12.80 -2.90 -1.58
CA PHE A 196 13.35 -4.19 -1.15
C PHE A 196 13.83 -4.11 0.30
N ILE A 197 13.47 -5.09 1.12
CA ILE A 197 13.72 -5.05 2.57
C ILE A 197 14.40 -6.34 3.01
N ILE A 198 15.51 -6.20 3.74
CA ILE A 198 16.22 -7.31 4.37
C ILE A 198 15.95 -7.30 5.86
N HIS A 199 15.52 -8.43 6.37
CA HIS A 199 15.28 -8.71 7.77
C HIS A 199 16.31 -9.71 8.29
N LEU A 200 16.75 -9.51 9.53
CA LEU A 200 17.47 -10.52 10.30
C LEU A 200 16.56 -11.05 11.41
N ILE A 201 16.61 -12.36 11.62
CA ILE A 201 15.81 -13.01 12.64
C ILE A 201 16.62 -13.17 13.92
N LEU A 202 16.17 -12.52 14.98
CA LEU A 202 16.78 -12.56 16.31
C LEU A 202 15.76 -13.08 17.32
N GLN A 203 16.06 -14.19 18.00
CA GLN A 203 15.17 -14.76 19.02
C GLN A 203 13.69 -14.85 18.58
N ASN A 204 13.45 -15.36 17.36
CA ASN A 204 12.11 -15.47 16.77
C ASN A 204 11.43 -14.13 16.39
N HIS A 205 12.13 -13.01 16.48
CA HIS A 205 11.66 -11.70 16.04
C HIS A 205 12.28 -11.32 14.70
N SER A 206 11.46 -10.72 13.84
CA SER A 206 11.89 -10.21 12.54
C SER A 206 12.31 -8.76 12.65
N ILE A 207 13.60 -8.49 12.50
CA ILE A 207 14.16 -7.14 12.61
C ILE A 207 14.48 -6.63 11.20
N PRO A 208 13.75 -5.65 10.65
CA PRO A 208 14.12 -5.01 9.40
C PRO A 208 15.41 -4.21 9.60
N VAL A 209 16.46 -4.57 8.87
CA VAL A 209 17.79 -3.99 9.05
C VAL A 209 18.27 -3.18 7.86
N CYS A 210 17.72 -3.43 6.67
CA CYS A 210 18.09 -2.72 5.45
C CYS A 210 16.88 -2.51 4.57
N PHE A 211 16.77 -1.29 4.02
CA PHE A 211 15.75 -0.86 3.08
C PHE A 211 16.44 -0.36 1.82
N VAL A 212 15.98 -0.80 0.66
CA VAL A 212 16.57 -0.44 -0.62
C VAL A 212 15.49 0.02 -1.58
N LEU A 213 15.57 1.28 -1.99
CA LEU A 213 14.78 1.77 -3.12
C LEU A 213 15.43 1.27 -4.40
N MET A 214 14.74 0.40 -5.13
CA MET A 214 15.26 -0.21 -6.34
C MET A 214 14.54 0.32 -7.57
N GLN A 215 15.31 0.77 -8.57
CA GLN A 215 14.76 1.21 -9.85
C GLN A 215 14.30 0.02 -10.71
N SER A 216 14.89 -1.16 -10.52
CA SER A 216 14.57 -2.38 -11.25
C SER A 216 14.61 -3.60 -10.34
N LYS A 217 13.85 -4.65 -10.68
CA LYS A 217 13.84 -5.98 -10.01
C LYS A 217 14.67 -7.03 -10.76
N THR A 218 15.69 -6.58 -11.51
CA THR A 218 16.53 -7.53 -12.27
C THR A 218 17.54 -8.24 -11.38
N GLU A 219 17.99 -9.42 -11.81
CA GLU A 219 19.09 -10.14 -11.15
C GLU A 219 20.36 -9.28 -11.02
N ALA A 220 20.66 -8.45 -12.03
CA ALA A 220 21.78 -7.50 -11.96
C ALA A 220 21.63 -6.49 -10.80
N SER A 221 20.42 -5.93 -10.63
CA SER A 221 20.11 -4.99 -9.54
C SER A 221 20.22 -5.67 -8.17
N TYR A 222 19.69 -6.89 -8.03
CA TYR A 222 19.78 -7.65 -6.78
C TYR A 222 21.22 -8.04 -6.43
N ASN A 223 22.01 -8.52 -7.39
CA ASN A 223 23.43 -8.81 -7.18
C ASN A 223 24.17 -7.57 -6.69
N ALA A 224 24.06 -6.44 -7.38
CA ALA A 224 24.74 -5.19 -6.99
C ALA A 224 24.34 -4.74 -5.58
N VAL A 225 23.05 -4.84 -5.22
CA VAL A 225 22.55 -4.50 -3.89
C VAL A 225 23.09 -5.45 -2.81
N LEU A 226 23.03 -6.76 -3.04
CA LEU A 226 23.47 -7.77 -2.07
C LEU A 226 24.99 -7.76 -1.88
N GLU A 227 25.78 -7.57 -2.95
CA GLU A 227 27.23 -7.42 -2.88
C GLU A 227 27.62 -6.17 -2.10
N LYS A 228 26.95 -5.03 -2.35
CA LYS A 228 27.15 -3.81 -1.56
C LYS A 228 26.83 -4.05 -0.09
N PHE A 229 25.71 -4.71 0.20
CA PHE A 229 25.29 -5.03 1.56
C PHE A 229 26.33 -5.91 2.27
N LYS A 230 26.76 -7.00 1.64
CA LYS A 230 27.78 -7.91 2.18
C LYS A 230 29.12 -7.20 2.42
N THR A 231 29.52 -6.31 1.49
CA THR A 231 30.75 -5.53 1.61
C THR A 231 30.69 -4.53 2.77
N LYS A 232 29.53 -3.88 2.97
CA LYS A 232 29.31 -2.94 4.07
C LYS A 232 29.17 -3.64 5.43
N PHE A 233 28.55 -4.82 5.45
CA PHE A 233 28.21 -5.55 6.67
C PHE A 233 28.80 -6.98 6.65
N PRO A 234 30.13 -7.15 6.63
CA PRO A 234 30.79 -8.45 6.42
C PRO A 234 30.57 -9.46 7.55
N ASN A 235 30.08 -9.00 8.70
CA ASN A 235 29.71 -9.83 9.85
C ASN A 235 28.34 -10.49 9.69
N VAL A 236 27.51 -10.03 8.75
CA VAL A 236 26.23 -10.67 8.43
C VAL A 236 26.52 -11.92 7.60
N ARG A 237 26.48 -13.08 8.25
CA ARG A 237 26.77 -14.39 7.65
C ARG A 237 25.57 -15.30 7.85
N PRO A 238 24.51 -15.16 7.04
CA PRO A 238 23.33 -15.98 7.19
C PRO A 238 23.65 -17.45 6.89
N THR A 239 23.11 -18.36 7.69
CA THR A 239 23.13 -19.81 7.42
C THR A 239 21.88 -20.25 6.68
N LEU A 240 20.78 -19.50 6.85
CA LEU A 240 19.50 -19.69 6.18
C LEU A 240 19.01 -18.35 5.62
N VAL A 241 18.58 -18.36 4.36
CA VAL A 241 17.95 -17.24 3.69
C VAL A 241 16.56 -17.65 3.25
N MET A 242 15.53 -16.93 3.68
CA MET A 242 14.15 -17.14 3.25
C MET A 242 13.70 -16.01 2.31
N ILE A 243 13.28 -16.39 1.12
CA ILE A 243 12.80 -15.47 0.07
C ILE A 243 11.54 -16.03 -0.61
N ASP A 244 10.97 -15.23 -1.51
CA ASP A 244 9.94 -15.69 -2.42
C ASP A 244 10.54 -16.51 -3.60
N TYR A 245 9.74 -16.76 -4.65
CA TYR A 245 10.15 -17.55 -5.80
C TYR A 245 10.74 -16.71 -6.96
N GLU A 246 11.05 -15.44 -6.72
CA GLU A 246 11.64 -14.57 -7.74
C GLU A 246 13.03 -15.12 -8.15
N THR A 247 13.15 -15.51 -9.42
CA THR A 247 14.36 -16.17 -9.94
C THR A 247 15.59 -15.29 -9.81
N GLY A 248 15.48 -14.00 -10.16
CA GLY A 248 16.61 -13.07 -10.08
C GLY A 248 17.09 -12.83 -8.64
N LEU A 249 16.15 -12.75 -7.69
CA LEU A 249 16.47 -12.62 -6.26
C LEU A 249 17.17 -13.89 -5.75
N ARG A 250 16.62 -15.07 -6.08
CA ARG A 250 17.18 -16.37 -5.68
C ARG A 250 18.59 -16.57 -6.21
N ASN A 251 18.80 -16.34 -7.51
CA ASN A 251 20.11 -16.46 -8.14
C ASN A 251 21.13 -15.53 -7.48
N SER A 252 20.73 -14.29 -7.18
CA SER A 252 21.61 -13.33 -6.52
C SER A 252 22.00 -13.76 -5.11
N PHE A 253 21.10 -14.35 -4.33
CA PHE A 253 21.44 -14.90 -3.02
C PHE A 253 22.38 -16.10 -3.11
N LEU A 254 22.15 -17.01 -4.06
CA LEU A 254 23.03 -18.16 -4.30
C LEU A 254 24.44 -17.72 -4.71
N ASN A 255 24.55 -16.64 -5.49
CA ASN A 255 25.83 -16.07 -5.91
C ASN A 255 26.55 -15.35 -4.75
N VAL A 256 25.85 -14.50 -4.00
CA VAL A 256 26.47 -13.65 -2.96
C VAL A 256 26.68 -14.41 -1.64
N TYR A 257 25.80 -15.36 -1.29
CA TYR A 257 25.88 -16.18 -0.07
C TYR A 257 25.81 -17.68 -0.41
N PRO A 258 26.82 -18.23 -1.11
CA PRO A 258 26.80 -19.63 -1.57
C PRO A 258 26.78 -20.65 -0.44
N GLU A 259 27.25 -20.27 0.75
CA GLU A 259 27.27 -21.11 1.96
C GLU A 259 25.90 -21.16 2.66
N ALA A 260 24.99 -20.24 2.34
CA ALA A 260 23.68 -20.17 2.97
C ALA A 260 22.70 -21.12 2.27
N VAL A 261 21.85 -21.79 3.05
CA VAL A 261 20.72 -22.52 2.49
C VAL A 261 19.66 -21.50 2.06
N VAL A 262 19.35 -21.43 0.77
CA VAL A 262 18.30 -20.55 0.24
C VAL A 262 16.98 -21.30 0.14
N SER A 263 16.09 -21.00 1.09
CA SER A 263 14.74 -21.56 1.15
C SER A 263 13.71 -20.63 0.53
N SER A 264 12.73 -21.23 -0.15
CA SER A 264 11.60 -20.53 -0.74
C SER A 264 10.37 -20.64 0.18
N CYS A 265 9.57 -19.57 0.26
CA CYS A 265 8.42 -19.50 1.14
C CYS A 265 7.29 -20.49 0.76
N TRP A 266 6.88 -21.37 1.68
CA TRP A 266 5.77 -22.32 1.48
C TRP A 266 4.44 -21.62 1.21
N PHE A 267 4.19 -20.46 1.81
CA PHE A 267 2.97 -19.68 1.57
C PHE A 267 2.85 -19.26 0.10
N HIS A 268 3.93 -18.75 -0.51
CA HIS A 268 3.96 -18.38 -1.92
C HIS A 268 3.81 -19.60 -2.85
N TYR A 269 4.33 -20.77 -2.45
CA TYR A 269 4.09 -22.04 -3.15
C TYR A 269 2.59 -22.38 -3.18
N VAL A 270 1.93 -22.40 -2.01
CA VAL A 270 0.50 -22.70 -1.91
C VAL A 270 -0.34 -21.66 -2.67
N GLN A 271 0.00 -20.38 -2.56
CA GLN A 271 -0.66 -19.30 -3.29
C GLN A 271 -0.56 -19.50 -4.80
N SER A 272 0.59 -19.94 -5.32
CA SER A 272 0.78 -20.23 -6.74
C SER A 272 -0.12 -21.37 -7.22
N LEU A 273 -0.26 -22.43 -6.40
CA LEU A 273 -1.20 -23.52 -6.70
C LEU A 273 -2.65 -23.02 -6.75
N GLN A 274 -3.06 -22.16 -5.81
CA GLN A 274 -4.40 -21.57 -5.79
C GLN A 274 -4.65 -20.66 -7.00
N LYS A 275 -3.69 -19.79 -7.34
CA LYS A 275 -3.76 -18.95 -8.56
C LYS A 275 -3.91 -19.80 -9.81
N ASN A 276 -3.16 -20.90 -9.91
CA ASN A 276 -3.25 -21.82 -11.04
C ASN A 276 -4.62 -22.51 -11.13
N VAL A 277 -5.17 -23.00 -10.00
CA VAL A 277 -6.54 -23.54 -9.93
C VAL A 277 -7.56 -22.52 -10.46
N LYS A 278 -7.42 -21.25 -10.06
CA LYS A 278 -8.29 -20.16 -10.54
C LYS A 278 -8.10 -19.90 -12.05
N LYS A 279 -6.86 -19.76 -12.52
CA LYS A 279 -6.49 -19.52 -13.93
C LYS A 279 -7.00 -20.62 -14.86
N LEU A 280 -7.04 -21.87 -14.39
CA LEU A 280 -7.54 -23.02 -15.14
C LEU A 280 -9.07 -23.20 -15.06
N GLY A 281 -9.78 -22.36 -14.30
CA GLY A 281 -11.23 -22.43 -14.14
C GLY A 281 -11.71 -23.56 -13.22
N TYR A 282 -10.83 -24.13 -12.39
CA TYR A 282 -11.17 -25.24 -11.49
C TYR A 282 -11.77 -24.81 -10.15
N THR A 283 -11.94 -23.51 -9.89
CA THR A 283 -12.42 -22.98 -8.60
C THR A 283 -13.71 -23.63 -8.13
N ASN A 284 -14.78 -23.62 -8.93
CA ASN A 284 -16.08 -24.18 -8.53
C ASN A 284 -16.01 -25.71 -8.38
N TYR A 285 -15.32 -26.39 -9.31
CA TYR A 285 -15.13 -27.83 -9.26
C TYR A 285 -14.41 -28.29 -7.99
N VAL A 286 -13.35 -27.58 -7.59
CA VAL A 286 -12.59 -27.84 -6.36
C VAL A 286 -13.40 -27.49 -5.10
N LYS A 287 -14.28 -26.48 -5.16
CA LYS A 287 -15.17 -26.12 -4.05
C LYS A 287 -16.24 -27.20 -3.81
N GLU A 288 -16.86 -27.69 -4.88
CA GLU A 288 -17.99 -28.62 -4.81
C GLU A 288 -17.58 -30.09 -4.66
N ASN A 289 -16.39 -30.48 -5.17
CA ASN A 289 -15.91 -31.86 -5.12
C ASN A 289 -14.82 -32.06 -4.05
N LEU A 290 -15.17 -32.76 -2.97
CA LEU A 290 -14.26 -33.05 -1.85
C LEU A 290 -12.98 -33.79 -2.25
N ALA A 291 -13.05 -34.73 -3.20
CA ALA A 291 -11.88 -35.47 -3.66
C ALA A 291 -10.99 -34.59 -4.56
N ALA A 292 -11.56 -33.69 -5.37
CA ALA A 292 -10.79 -32.68 -6.09
C ALA A 292 -10.09 -31.70 -5.12
N LYS A 293 -10.80 -31.24 -4.08
CA LYS A 293 -10.22 -30.45 -2.98
C LYS A 293 -9.08 -31.19 -2.30
N MET A 294 -9.24 -32.48 -2.04
CA MET A 294 -8.20 -33.31 -1.45
C MET A 294 -6.96 -33.40 -2.35
N CYS A 295 -7.12 -33.57 -3.66
CA CYS A 295 -5.98 -33.59 -4.61
C CYS A 295 -5.15 -32.31 -4.51
N VAL A 296 -5.81 -31.14 -4.51
CA VAL A 296 -5.12 -29.83 -4.38
C VAL A 296 -4.45 -29.70 -3.01
N LYS A 297 -5.11 -30.11 -1.92
CA LYS A 297 -4.53 -30.08 -0.57
C LYS A 297 -3.32 -31.00 -0.42
N MET A 298 -3.38 -32.22 -0.96
CA MET A 298 -2.24 -33.13 -0.96
C MET A 298 -1.09 -32.57 -1.79
N THR A 299 -1.38 -31.92 -2.91
CA THR A 299 -0.37 -31.24 -3.73
C THR A 299 0.30 -30.10 -2.95
N ALA A 300 -0.46 -29.29 -2.21
CA ALA A 300 0.06 -28.27 -1.30
C ALA A 300 0.93 -28.86 -0.17
N ALA A 301 0.63 -30.08 0.28
CA ALA A 301 1.39 -30.78 1.31
C ALA A 301 2.69 -31.43 0.80
N LEU A 302 2.88 -31.58 -0.51
CA LEU A 302 4.10 -32.18 -1.08
C LEU A 302 5.38 -31.46 -0.63
N ALA A 303 5.34 -30.13 -0.51
CA ALA A 303 6.46 -29.33 -0.02
C ALA A 303 6.91 -29.72 1.41
N LEU A 304 6.08 -30.43 2.18
CA LEU A 304 6.42 -30.89 3.53
C LEU A 304 7.18 -32.22 3.54
N LEU A 305 7.23 -32.92 2.41
CA LEU A 305 8.00 -34.15 2.24
C LEU A 305 9.48 -33.84 2.00
N PRO A 306 10.39 -34.74 2.40
CA PRO A 306 11.76 -34.75 1.87
C PRO A 306 11.73 -34.69 0.35
N HIS A 307 12.59 -33.86 -0.26
CA HIS A 307 12.59 -33.61 -1.71
C HIS A 307 12.61 -34.90 -2.54
N ASN A 308 13.36 -35.92 -2.11
CA ASN A 308 13.47 -37.22 -2.76
C ASN A 308 12.18 -38.08 -2.72
N LEU A 309 11.16 -37.72 -1.94
CA LEU A 309 9.86 -38.40 -1.86
C LEU A 309 8.75 -37.66 -2.60
N ILE A 310 8.99 -36.43 -3.04
CA ILE A 310 7.97 -35.56 -3.63
C ILE A 310 7.40 -36.14 -4.93
N GLU A 311 8.24 -36.64 -5.83
CA GLU A 311 7.76 -37.22 -7.10
C GLU A 311 6.88 -38.45 -6.88
N ARG A 312 7.27 -39.31 -5.92
CA ARG A 312 6.46 -40.46 -5.52
C ARG A 312 5.13 -40.03 -4.92
N GLY A 313 5.14 -39.06 -4.00
CA GLY A 313 3.92 -38.50 -3.42
C GLY A 313 3.01 -37.89 -4.49
N PHE A 314 3.58 -37.23 -5.50
CA PHE A 314 2.81 -36.71 -6.62
C PHE A 314 2.19 -37.82 -7.48
N GLN A 315 2.87 -38.95 -7.65
CA GLN A 315 2.30 -40.12 -8.31
C GLN A 315 1.13 -40.72 -7.50
N ASP A 316 1.26 -40.80 -6.17
CA ASP A 316 0.19 -41.27 -5.28
C ASP A 316 -1.06 -40.37 -5.39
N ILE A 317 -0.88 -39.05 -5.51
CA ILE A 317 -1.98 -38.09 -5.73
C ILE A 317 -2.67 -38.33 -7.08
N LYS A 318 -1.92 -38.59 -8.15
CA LYS A 318 -2.50 -38.91 -9.47
C LYS A 318 -3.30 -40.20 -9.43
N THR A 319 -2.82 -41.23 -8.73
CA THR A 319 -3.59 -42.48 -8.52
C THR A 319 -4.86 -42.22 -7.73
N TYR A 320 -4.79 -41.46 -6.62
CA TYR A 320 -5.98 -41.08 -5.86
C TYR A 320 -7.02 -40.35 -6.74
N ALA A 321 -6.57 -39.42 -7.59
CA ALA A 321 -7.45 -38.72 -8.52
C ALA A 321 -8.13 -39.67 -9.52
N GLN A 322 -7.39 -40.65 -10.05
CA GLN A 322 -7.93 -41.67 -10.96
C GLN A 322 -8.99 -42.55 -10.26
N ASP A 323 -8.69 -43.03 -9.06
CA ASP A 323 -9.60 -43.90 -8.28
C ASP A 323 -10.92 -43.20 -7.94
N HIS A 324 -10.89 -41.86 -7.76
CA HIS A 324 -12.05 -41.03 -7.45
C HIS A 324 -12.63 -40.32 -8.68
N GLN A 325 -12.19 -40.66 -9.90
CA GLN A 325 -12.66 -40.10 -11.17
C GLN A 325 -12.55 -38.56 -11.26
N ILE A 326 -11.49 -38.00 -10.67
CA ILE A 326 -11.22 -36.56 -10.61
C ILE A 326 -10.49 -36.08 -11.86
N GLN A 327 -11.02 -35.03 -12.48
CA GLN A 327 -10.50 -34.45 -13.72
C GLN A 327 -9.75 -33.14 -13.45
N LEU A 328 -8.47 -33.27 -13.08
CA LEU A 328 -7.55 -32.15 -12.86
C LEU A 328 -6.31 -32.21 -13.78
N SER A 329 -6.48 -32.70 -15.01
CA SER A 329 -5.38 -32.98 -15.95
C SER A 329 -4.48 -31.78 -16.22
N ARG A 330 -5.05 -30.59 -16.45
CA ARG A 330 -4.28 -29.35 -16.70
C ARG A 330 -3.50 -28.92 -15.47
N PHE A 331 -4.08 -29.06 -14.28
CA PHE A 331 -3.42 -28.75 -13.01
C PHE A 331 -2.24 -29.69 -12.74
N PHE A 332 -2.42 -31.00 -12.96
CA PHE A 332 -1.32 -31.96 -12.82
C PHE A 332 -0.23 -31.78 -13.87
N THR A 333 -0.59 -31.40 -15.10
CA THR A 333 0.38 -31.07 -16.15
C THR A 333 1.21 -29.86 -15.75
N TYR A 334 0.56 -28.78 -15.29
CA TYR A 334 1.23 -27.62 -14.73
C TYR A 334 2.17 -28.00 -13.58
N PHE A 335 1.70 -28.81 -12.62
CA PHE A 335 2.52 -29.20 -11.48
C PHE A 335 3.77 -29.99 -11.89
N ALA A 336 3.60 -30.95 -12.80
CA ALA A 336 4.70 -31.75 -13.31
C ALA A 336 5.72 -30.91 -14.10
N SER A 337 5.27 -30.05 -15.03
CA SER A 337 6.16 -29.26 -15.87
C SER A 337 6.85 -28.15 -15.09
N PHE A 338 6.12 -27.47 -14.20
CA PHE A 338 6.63 -26.30 -13.50
C PHE A 338 7.34 -26.67 -12.20
N TRP A 339 6.65 -27.35 -11.28
CA TRP A 339 7.18 -27.60 -9.94
C TRP A 339 8.19 -28.76 -9.93
N ILE A 340 7.86 -29.88 -10.58
CA ILE A 340 8.77 -31.05 -10.61
C ILE A 340 9.95 -30.82 -11.58
N ALA A 341 9.68 -30.54 -12.85
CA ALA A 341 10.74 -30.51 -13.85
C ALA A 341 11.58 -29.22 -13.82
N ARG A 342 10.94 -28.05 -13.64
CA ARG A 342 11.64 -26.75 -13.76
C ARG A 342 12.16 -26.20 -12.44
N LYS A 343 11.32 -26.11 -11.39
CA LYS A 343 11.76 -25.60 -10.07
C LYS A 343 12.52 -26.65 -9.26
N THR A 344 12.20 -27.92 -9.47
CA THR A 344 12.71 -29.11 -8.77
C THR A 344 12.28 -29.23 -7.30
N PRO A 345 12.03 -30.47 -6.81
CA PRO A 345 11.67 -30.75 -5.41
C PRO A 345 12.58 -30.10 -4.35
N GLU A 346 13.88 -29.99 -4.62
CA GLU A 346 14.87 -29.38 -3.71
C GLU A 346 14.58 -27.90 -3.43
N CYS A 347 14.01 -27.19 -4.41
CA CYS A 347 13.79 -25.74 -4.34
C CYS A 347 12.58 -25.36 -3.47
N PHE A 348 11.53 -26.17 -3.50
CA PHE A 348 10.25 -25.89 -2.82
C PHE A 348 9.96 -26.80 -1.62
N SER A 349 10.78 -27.83 -1.38
CA SER A 349 10.70 -28.60 -0.15
C SER A 349 11.11 -27.74 1.05
N VAL A 350 10.20 -27.63 2.01
CA VAL A 350 10.42 -26.98 3.31
C VAL A 350 10.55 -28.01 4.43
N HIS A 351 10.84 -29.25 4.08
CA HIS A 351 11.01 -30.34 5.03
C HIS A 351 12.14 -30.04 6.01
N GLY A 352 11.89 -30.30 7.30
CA GLY A 352 12.88 -30.07 8.36
C GLY A 352 13.18 -28.60 8.68
N GLN A 353 12.57 -27.63 7.99
CA GLN A 353 12.80 -26.22 8.26
C GLN A 353 12.00 -25.73 9.47
N SER A 354 12.68 -24.97 10.34
CA SER A 354 12.10 -24.35 11.55
C SER A 354 11.09 -23.25 11.21
N ARG A 355 11.37 -22.47 10.16
CA ARG A 355 10.44 -21.52 9.54
C ARG A 355 10.18 -21.96 8.11
N ARG A 356 8.92 -21.88 7.70
CA ARG A 356 8.47 -22.28 6.35
C ARG A 356 7.81 -21.14 5.59
N THR A 357 7.49 -20.03 6.26
CA THR A 357 6.80 -18.89 5.67
C THR A 357 7.47 -17.57 6.06
N ASN A 358 7.35 -16.56 5.19
CA ASN A 358 7.82 -15.19 5.41
C ASN A 358 6.72 -14.26 5.95
N ASN A 359 5.71 -14.80 6.66
CA ASN A 359 4.58 -14.04 7.23
C ASN A 359 5.01 -12.83 8.07
N ASN A 360 6.19 -12.91 8.68
CA ASN A 360 6.81 -11.83 9.43
C ASN A 360 7.08 -10.59 8.56
N ILE A 361 7.57 -10.78 7.33
CA ILE A 361 7.80 -9.67 6.40
C ILE A 361 6.47 -9.16 5.83
N GLU A 362 5.53 -10.02 5.47
CA GLU A 362 4.21 -9.58 4.99
C GLU A 362 3.44 -8.76 6.04
N SER A 363 3.52 -9.18 7.30
CA SER A 363 2.97 -8.42 8.44
C SER A 363 3.65 -7.06 8.59
N PHE A 364 4.98 -7.03 8.40
CA PHE A 364 5.73 -5.78 8.38
C PHE A 364 5.34 -4.88 7.21
N HIS A 365 5.14 -5.41 5.99
CA HIS A 365 4.63 -4.66 4.84
C HIS A 365 3.25 -4.05 5.13
N SER A 366 2.38 -4.78 5.82
CA SER A 366 1.07 -4.27 6.23
C SER A 366 1.20 -3.14 7.26
N THR A 367 2.14 -3.27 8.20
CA THR A 367 2.47 -2.24 9.20
C THR A 367 3.09 -1.01 8.53
N LEU A 368 3.92 -1.18 7.50
CA LEU A 368 4.42 -0.06 6.68
C LEU A 368 3.25 0.67 6.05
N LYS A 369 2.36 -0.02 5.33
CA LYS A 369 1.16 0.59 4.71
C LYS A 369 0.35 1.40 5.73
N GLN A 370 0.13 0.85 6.94
CA GLN A 370 -0.58 1.54 8.02
C GLN A 370 0.18 2.76 8.57
N ASN A 371 1.50 2.68 8.73
CA ASN A 371 2.33 3.78 9.20
C ASN A 371 2.44 4.92 8.18
N PHE A 372 2.43 4.58 6.89
CA PHE A 372 2.51 5.57 5.81
C PHE A 372 1.16 6.20 5.51
N GLN A 373 0.05 5.50 5.71
CA GLN A 373 -1.36 5.93 5.49
C GLN A 373 -1.70 6.38 4.06
N VAL A 374 -0.70 6.54 3.20
CA VAL A 374 -0.83 6.86 1.78
C VAL A 374 -0.02 5.88 0.96
N MET A 375 -0.61 5.48 -0.16
CA MET A 375 0.12 4.87 -1.26
C MET A 375 1.04 5.94 -1.86
N TYR A 376 2.30 5.62 -2.07
CA TYR A 376 3.29 6.53 -2.68
C TYR A 376 3.57 7.84 -1.89
N PRO A 377 4.11 7.75 -0.66
CA PRO A 377 4.40 8.93 0.16
C PRO A 377 5.35 9.93 -0.53
N ASN A 378 5.28 11.19 -0.10
CA ASN A 378 6.32 12.16 -0.42
C ASN A 378 7.68 11.63 0.08
N LEU A 379 8.72 11.76 -0.76
CA LEU A 379 10.06 11.27 -0.46
C LEU A 379 10.59 11.70 0.93
N PHE A 380 10.46 12.95 1.32
CA PHE A 380 11.03 13.41 2.58
C PHE A 380 10.27 12.85 3.79
N THR A 381 8.95 12.70 3.66
CA THR A 381 8.13 11.96 4.64
C THR A 381 8.53 10.49 4.69
N PHE A 382 8.79 9.89 3.52
CA PHE A 382 9.28 8.52 3.41
C PHE A 382 10.57 8.29 4.19
N LEU A 383 11.58 9.12 3.96
CA LEU A 383 12.88 9.05 4.63
C LEU A 383 12.76 9.26 6.14
N GLU A 384 11.93 10.19 6.60
CA GLU A 384 11.69 10.42 8.02
C GLU A 384 11.02 9.22 8.71
N HIS A 385 10.07 8.57 8.03
CA HIS A 385 9.43 7.37 8.55
C HIS A 385 10.38 6.18 8.59
N LEU A 386 11.20 5.95 7.55
CA LEU A 386 12.22 4.91 7.58
C LEU A 386 13.17 5.08 8.76
N LYS A 387 13.60 6.32 9.03
CA LYS A 387 14.40 6.65 10.21
C LYS A 387 13.68 6.27 11.51
N LYS A 388 12.42 6.68 11.69
CA LYS A 388 11.63 6.35 12.89
C LYS A 388 11.44 4.84 13.08
N ILE A 389 11.20 4.11 11.99
CA ILE A 389 11.05 2.65 12.02
C ILE A 389 12.35 1.99 12.46
N THR A 390 13.47 2.40 11.87
CA THR A 390 14.81 1.87 12.22
C THR A 390 15.17 2.17 13.68
N MET A 391 14.88 3.39 14.16
CA MET A 391 15.07 3.76 15.56
C MET A 391 14.25 2.89 16.53
N LYS A 392 13.00 2.54 16.17
CA LYS A 392 12.19 1.63 17.00
C LYS A 392 12.77 0.23 17.09
N GLN A 393 13.47 -0.25 16.04
CA GLN A 393 14.10 -1.57 16.07
C GLN A 393 15.23 -1.66 17.09
N HIS A 394 15.97 -0.58 17.34
CA HIS A 394 16.96 -0.57 18.41
C HIS A 394 16.34 -0.89 19.78
N ILE A 395 15.19 -0.28 20.09
CA ILE A 395 14.47 -0.53 21.34
C ILE A 395 14.10 -2.01 21.45
N ILE A 396 13.59 -2.61 20.36
CA ILE A 396 13.21 -4.03 20.33
C ILE A 396 14.45 -4.91 20.55
N VAL A 397 15.56 -4.63 19.87
CA VAL A 397 16.80 -5.41 20.01
C VAL A 397 17.40 -5.29 21.42
N ASP A 398 17.32 -4.11 22.03
CA ASP A 398 17.77 -3.89 23.41
C ASP A 398 16.88 -4.62 24.42
N GLN A 399 15.56 -4.67 24.17
CA GLN A 399 14.60 -5.44 24.97
C GLN A 399 14.89 -6.94 24.88
N LEU A 400 15.11 -7.46 23.67
CA LEU A 400 15.47 -8.87 23.45
C LEU A 400 16.80 -9.24 24.11
N GLY A 401 17.79 -8.35 24.06
CA GLY A 401 19.07 -8.53 24.74
C GLY A 401 18.95 -8.60 26.27
N GLN A 402 17.92 -7.96 26.85
CA GLN A 402 17.59 -8.01 28.27
C GLN A 402 16.69 -9.20 28.67
N GLY A 403 16.31 -10.06 27.71
CA GLY A 403 15.43 -11.19 27.98
C GLY A 403 13.94 -10.83 28.11
N LEU A 404 13.54 -9.62 27.71
CA LEU A 404 12.13 -9.25 27.51
C LEU A 404 11.65 -9.90 26.20
N ALA A 405 11.53 -11.23 26.26
CA ALA A 405 11.24 -12.05 25.11
C ALA A 405 9.71 -12.17 24.91
N ASN A 406 9.30 -12.66 23.74
CA ASN A 406 7.89 -12.92 23.45
C ASN A 406 7.30 -13.96 24.43
N SER A 407 5.97 -14.05 24.47
CA SER A 407 5.22 -14.97 25.34
C SER A 407 5.78 -16.40 25.30
N THR A 408 6.21 -16.88 24.12
CA THR A 408 6.75 -18.23 23.94
C THR A 408 8.07 -18.44 24.67
N ALA A 409 8.98 -17.46 24.59
CA ALA A 409 10.24 -17.50 25.31
C ALA A 409 10.03 -17.32 26.82
N LEU A 410 9.12 -16.43 27.24
CA LEU A 410 8.74 -16.28 28.65
C LEU A 410 8.11 -17.56 29.23
N LEU A 411 7.34 -18.29 28.44
CA LEU A 411 6.80 -19.60 28.84
C LEU A 411 7.93 -20.61 29.00
N SER A 412 8.89 -20.64 28.07
CA SER A 412 10.02 -21.58 28.11
C SER A 412 10.96 -21.34 29.30
N THR A 413 11.07 -20.10 29.78
CA THR A 413 11.84 -19.75 30.99
C THR A 413 11.03 -19.89 32.27
N GLY A 414 9.73 -20.22 32.19
CA GLY A 414 8.82 -20.28 33.34
C GLY A 414 8.43 -18.90 33.91
N ALA A 415 8.73 -17.82 33.18
CA ALA A 415 8.44 -16.44 33.60
C ALA A 415 6.95 -16.07 33.46
N ILE A 416 6.23 -16.77 32.58
CA ILE A 416 4.77 -16.73 32.52
C ILE A 416 4.21 -18.14 32.58
N THR A 417 3.00 -18.28 33.11
CA THR A 417 2.25 -19.53 33.13
C THR A 417 1.72 -19.87 31.74
N THR A 418 1.43 -21.15 31.50
CA THR A 418 0.73 -21.60 30.28
C THR A 418 -0.57 -20.84 30.05
N LYS A 419 -1.29 -20.47 31.12
CA LYS A 419 -2.53 -19.68 31.02
C LYS A 419 -2.27 -18.27 30.48
N GLU A 420 -1.26 -17.58 30.99
CA GLU A 420 -0.88 -16.24 30.54
C GLU A 420 -0.35 -16.27 29.09
N PHE A 421 0.42 -17.29 28.75
CA PHE A 421 0.85 -17.55 27.37
C PHE A 421 -0.34 -17.72 26.43
N LEU A 422 -1.30 -18.59 26.78
CA LEU A 422 -2.49 -18.84 25.97
C LEU A 422 -3.34 -17.58 25.80
N LEU A 423 -3.49 -16.75 26.85
CA LEU A 423 -4.24 -15.50 26.80
C LEU A 423 -3.58 -14.46 25.87
N GLN A 424 -2.25 -14.36 25.93
CA GLN A 424 -1.50 -13.45 25.05
C GLN A 424 -1.54 -13.91 23.60
N CYS A 425 -1.42 -15.22 23.36
CA CYS A 425 -1.52 -15.79 22.02
C CYS A 425 -2.93 -15.73 21.45
N SER A 426 -4.00 -15.93 22.25
CA SER A 426 -5.38 -15.96 21.77
C SER A 426 -5.81 -14.67 21.07
N HIS A 427 -5.35 -13.51 21.55
CA HIS A 427 -5.59 -12.22 20.88
C HIS A 427 -4.94 -12.11 19.49
N THR A 428 -3.90 -12.89 19.22
CA THR A 428 -3.22 -12.93 17.91
C THR A 428 -3.84 -13.99 17.00
N THR A 429 -4.31 -15.10 17.58
CA THR A 429 -4.96 -16.21 16.85
C THR A 429 -6.36 -15.87 16.37
N ASP A 430 -7.06 -14.95 17.04
CA ASP A 430 -8.43 -14.49 16.70
C ASP A 430 -8.53 -14.08 15.22
N ARG A 431 -7.59 -13.26 14.77
CA ARG A 431 -7.51 -12.78 13.38
C ARG A 431 -7.21 -13.88 12.35
N TYR A 432 -6.55 -14.97 12.78
CA TYR A 432 -6.25 -16.12 11.94
C TYR A 432 -7.46 -17.05 11.83
N LEU A 433 -8.21 -17.20 12.93
CA LEU A 433 -9.46 -17.95 12.98
C LEU A 433 -10.53 -17.25 12.11
N GLU A 434 -10.66 -15.93 12.19
CA GLU A 434 -11.54 -15.14 11.31
C GLU A 434 -11.25 -15.35 9.81
N ARG A 435 -9.98 -15.57 9.46
CA ARG A 435 -9.52 -15.65 8.05
C ARG A 435 -9.50 -17.07 7.47
N GLU A 436 -9.33 -18.11 8.30
CA GLU A 436 -9.39 -19.52 7.87
C GLU A 436 -10.79 -20.12 8.03
N LEU A 437 -11.66 -19.54 8.86
CA LEU A 437 -13.09 -19.86 8.84
C LEU A 437 -13.79 -19.26 7.62
N SER A 438 -13.18 -18.29 6.93
CA SER A 438 -13.74 -17.64 5.73
C SER A 438 -13.58 -18.45 4.43
N TRP A 439 -13.17 -19.72 4.47
CA TRP A 439 -13.33 -20.60 3.30
C TRP A 439 -14.80 -20.78 2.90
N GLU A 440 -15.74 -20.42 3.78
CA GLU A 440 -17.18 -20.38 3.52
C GLU A 440 -17.68 -19.02 2.99
N ASP A 441 -16.90 -17.93 3.09
CA ASP A 441 -17.36 -16.55 2.85
C ASP A 441 -16.53 -15.74 1.82
N GLU A 442 -15.98 -16.40 0.78
CA GLU A 442 -15.61 -15.68 -0.45
C GLU A 442 -16.84 -15.53 -1.37
N HIS A 443 -17.81 -14.72 -0.94
CA HIS A 443 -18.84 -14.15 -1.81
C HIS A 443 -18.82 -12.62 -1.71
N LEU A 444 -18.72 -11.99 -2.89
CA LEU A 444 -18.84 -10.55 -3.19
C LEU A 444 -17.56 -9.71 -3.04
N SER A 445 -16.54 -10.01 -3.87
CA SER A 445 -15.76 -8.96 -4.55
C SER A 445 -15.18 -9.47 -5.86
N SER A 446 -16.09 -9.80 -6.78
CA SER A 446 -15.78 -9.86 -8.20
C SER A 446 -16.82 -9.01 -8.92
N GLU A 447 -16.32 -8.02 -9.66
CA GLU A 447 -17.04 -7.24 -10.68
C GLU A 447 -17.99 -6.14 -10.17
N GLU A 448 -17.43 -4.94 -9.95
CA GLU A 448 -18.15 -3.73 -10.34
C GLU A 448 -17.52 -3.23 -11.65
N GLU A 449 -18.20 -3.50 -12.76
CA GLU A 449 -18.05 -2.73 -13.99
C GLU A 449 -18.29 -1.25 -13.66
N VAL A 450 -17.28 -0.41 -13.84
CA VAL A 450 -17.45 1.05 -13.85
C VAL A 450 -18.18 1.42 -15.13
N GLN A 451 -19.51 1.40 -15.10
CA GLN A 451 -20.30 2.21 -16.02
C GLN A 451 -20.02 3.69 -15.70
N GLY A 452 -19.40 4.39 -16.65
CA GLY A 452 -19.09 5.81 -16.53
C GLY A 452 -20.32 6.64 -16.17
N PRO A 453 -20.17 7.73 -15.40
CA PRO A 453 -21.31 8.50 -14.93
C PRO A 453 -22.05 9.17 -16.11
N ASN A 454 -23.31 8.77 -16.27
CA ASN A 454 -24.29 9.40 -17.14
C ASN A 454 -24.59 10.80 -16.58
N PHE A 455 -24.01 11.85 -17.18
CA PHE A 455 -24.34 13.23 -16.83
C PHE A 455 -25.68 13.63 -17.45
N PRO A 456 -26.66 14.12 -16.67
CA PRO A 456 -27.88 14.67 -17.24
C PRO A 456 -27.56 15.98 -17.99
N ILE A 457 -28.00 16.02 -19.25
CA ILE A 457 -27.91 17.18 -20.14
C ILE A 457 -28.73 18.32 -19.53
N ILE A 458 -28.06 19.31 -18.96
CA ILE A 458 -28.64 20.62 -18.65
C ILE A 458 -28.07 21.62 -19.66
N ALA A 459 -28.97 22.09 -20.52
CA ALA A 459 -28.71 23.12 -21.51
C ALA A 459 -28.14 24.40 -20.87
N SER A 460 -27.15 24.98 -21.53
CA SER A 460 -26.94 26.42 -21.46
C SER A 460 -26.37 26.98 -22.76
N PRO A 461 -26.67 28.25 -23.06
CA PRO A 461 -26.82 28.74 -24.41
C PRO A 461 -25.59 29.51 -24.91
N ASN A 462 -25.53 29.62 -26.24
CA ASN A 462 -24.90 30.68 -27.01
C ASN A 462 -23.40 30.98 -26.75
N ARG A 463 -22.58 30.49 -27.67
CA ARG A 463 -21.65 31.37 -28.40
C ARG A 463 -21.59 30.99 -29.88
N MET A 464 -22.31 31.80 -30.67
CA MET A 464 -21.96 32.26 -32.03
C MET A 464 -20.44 32.25 -32.29
N ASN A 465 -19.90 32.05 -33.49
CA ASN A 465 -20.37 31.74 -34.85
C ASN A 465 -19.08 31.71 -35.70
N MET A 466 -18.97 30.85 -36.72
CA MET A 466 -18.49 31.20 -38.08
C MET A 466 -18.14 29.95 -38.92
N ASN A 467 -19.04 29.66 -39.87
CA ASN A 467 -18.81 29.41 -41.31
C ASN A 467 -17.77 28.37 -41.75
N ALA A 468 -18.18 27.28 -42.42
CA ALA A 468 -18.57 27.22 -43.86
C ALA A 468 -18.41 25.80 -44.45
N ASN A 469 -19.48 25.33 -45.11
CA ASN A 469 -19.58 24.46 -46.32
C ASN A 469 -18.45 23.45 -46.66
N TYR A 470 -18.80 22.16 -46.81
CA TYR A 470 -19.01 21.52 -48.13
C TYR A 470 -19.61 20.10 -48.04
N ASP A 471 -20.25 19.72 -49.15
CA ASP A 471 -21.22 18.64 -49.40
C ASP A 471 -20.73 17.17 -49.47
N ILE A 472 -21.61 16.27 -49.00
CA ILE A 472 -22.26 15.10 -49.66
C ILE A 472 -21.45 14.08 -50.50
N ALA A 473 -21.57 12.78 -50.11
CA ALA A 473 -22.11 11.62 -50.89
C ALA A 473 -21.73 10.31 -50.15
N ILE A 474 -22.59 9.60 -49.40
CA ILE A 474 -23.75 8.72 -49.74
C ILE A 474 -23.47 7.68 -50.84
N GLU A 475 -23.44 6.39 -50.45
CA GLU A 475 -24.33 5.28 -50.87
C GLU A 475 -23.67 3.93 -50.48
N ASN A 476 -24.22 3.19 -49.50
CA ASN A 476 -25.25 2.12 -49.62
C ASN A 476 -24.65 0.78 -50.11
N ILE A 477 -25.00 -0.44 -49.68
CA ILE A 477 -25.83 -1.07 -48.64
C ILE A 477 -25.75 -2.60 -48.94
N LEU A 478 -25.87 -3.45 -47.90
CA LEU A 478 -26.32 -4.87 -47.88
C LEU A 478 -25.49 -6.04 -48.45
N GLU A 479 -25.31 -7.06 -47.59
CA GLU A 479 -25.18 -8.49 -47.93
C GLU A 479 -26.56 -9.10 -48.28
N PRO A 480 -26.67 -10.28 -48.96
CA PRO A 480 -26.71 -11.56 -48.23
C PRO A 480 -26.23 -12.84 -48.97
N GLU A 481 -26.00 -13.86 -48.13
CA GLU A 481 -26.02 -15.33 -48.20
C GLU A 481 -26.66 -16.18 -49.37
N VAL A 482 -25.97 -17.32 -49.67
CA VAL A 482 -26.46 -18.73 -49.88
C VAL A 482 -26.59 -19.39 -51.31
N ASN A 483 -25.86 -20.52 -51.44
CA ASN A 483 -26.05 -21.82 -52.16
C ASN A 483 -25.64 -22.14 -53.63
N LEU A 484 -24.82 -23.21 -53.71
CA LEU A 484 -24.81 -24.44 -54.56
C LEU A 484 -24.77 -24.34 -56.12
N PHE A 485 -23.80 -25.03 -56.76
CA PHE A 485 -23.96 -26.13 -57.77
C PHE A 485 -22.61 -26.59 -58.42
N GLU A 486 -22.34 -27.90 -58.32
CA GLU A 486 -21.75 -28.92 -59.23
C GLU A 486 -20.47 -28.82 -60.13
N ARG A 487 -19.71 -29.95 -60.10
CA ARG A 487 -18.94 -30.71 -61.15
C ARG A 487 -17.52 -30.23 -61.57
N ASP A 488 -16.49 -31.07 -61.85
CA ASP A 488 -16.40 -32.43 -62.43
C ASP A 488 -15.01 -33.14 -62.22
N GLU A 489 -14.93 -34.43 -62.60
CA GLU A 489 -13.77 -35.36 -62.89
C GLU A 489 -13.00 -36.03 -61.73
N VAL A 490 -13.02 -37.35 -61.42
CA VAL A 490 -12.95 -38.69 -62.10
C VAL A 490 -11.53 -39.22 -62.39
N THR A 491 -11.05 -40.23 -61.63
CA THR A 491 -10.70 -41.60 -62.13
C THR A 491 -10.00 -42.52 -61.09
N ASN A 492 -10.55 -43.74 -60.99
CA ASN A 492 -9.94 -45.08 -60.84
C ASN A 492 -9.44 -45.66 -59.48
N ASP A 493 -10.25 -46.60 -58.97
CA ASP A 493 -10.02 -47.73 -58.02
C ASP A 493 -8.98 -48.79 -58.51
N PRO A 494 -8.75 -50.00 -57.88
CA PRO A 494 -9.10 -50.57 -56.53
C PRO A 494 -7.97 -51.40 -55.80
N VAL A 495 -8.09 -51.56 -54.45
CA VAL A 495 -8.20 -52.76 -53.54
C VAL A 495 -7.59 -54.15 -54.01
N PRO A 496 -7.09 -55.17 -53.19
CA PRO A 496 -7.40 -55.60 -51.78
C PRO A 496 -6.30 -56.22 -50.84
N ALA A 497 -6.66 -56.28 -49.53
CA ALA A 497 -6.64 -57.38 -48.53
C ALA A 497 -5.37 -58.16 -48.04
N ALA A 498 -5.13 -58.01 -46.71
CA ALA A 498 -4.96 -59.01 -45.62
C ALA A 498 -3.92 -60.16 -45.68
N ILE A 499 -2.93 -60.14 -44.75
CA ILE A 499 -2.33 -61.31 -44.04
C ILE A 499 -1.79 -60.89 -42.65
N ILE A 500 -2.14 -61.64 -41.59
CA ILE A 500 -1.52 -61.77 -40.23
C ILE A 500 -1.24 -63.31 -40.08
N PRO A 501 -0.31 -63.89 -39.27
CA PRO A 501 0.57 -63.40 -38.17
C PRO A 501 2.05 -63.90 -38.18
N ALA A 502 2.92 -63.37 -37.30
CA ALA A 502 3.74 -64.13 -36.30
C ALA A 502 4.89 -63.30 -35.69
N LEU A 503 5.16 -63.56 -34.40
CA LEU A 503 6.13 -62.92 -33.49
C LEU A 503 7.61 -63.05 -33.93
N VAL A 504 8.45 -62.04 -33.65
CA VAL A 504 9.77 -62.16 -32.95
C VAL A 504 10.18 -60.80 -32.31
N ASN A 505 10.78 -60.90 -31.13
CA ASN A 505 11.24 -59.91 -30.13
C ASN A 505 11.99 -58.63 -30.57
N HIS A 506 11.82 -57.60 -29.72
CA HIS A 506 12.45 -56.28 -29.65
C HIS A 506 13.98 -56.24 -29.84
N PRO A 507 14.48 -55.09 -30.33
CA PRO A 507 15.39 -54.29 -29.51
C PRO A 507 14.94 -52.81 -29.38
N ALA A 508 15.43 -52.18 -28.31
CA ALA A 508 15.13 -50.82 -27.88
C ALA A 508 15.30 -49.78 -29.00
N ALA A 509 14.27 -48.95 -29.21
CA ALA A 509 14.34 -47.78 -30.07
C ALA A 509 14.19 -46.52 -29.23
N GLU A 510 15.19 -45.65 -29.36
CA GLU A 510 15.29 -44.29 -28.87
C GLU A 510 14.00 -43.52 -29.14
N ILE A 511 13.36 -43.02 -28.08
CA ILE A 511 12.32 -42.00 -28.21
C ILE A 511 13.06 -40.66 -28.21
N ASN A 512 13.24 -40.09 -29.41
CA ASN A 512 13.56 -38.68 -29.57
C ASN A 512 12.52 -37.84 -28.81
N PRO A 513 12.92 -36.92 -27.91
CA PRO A 513 11.97 -36.02 -27.28
C PRO A 513 11.34 -35.12 -28.35
N PRO A 514 10.01 -34.90 -28.33
CA PRO A 514 9.38 -33.98 -29.27
C PRO A 514 9.92 -32.57 -29.06
N ASN A 515 10.47 -32.01 -30.13
CA ASN A 515 10.90 -30.62 -30.24
C ASN A 515 9.75 -29.65 -29.94
N ASN A 516 10.11 -28.58 -29.25
CA ASN A 516 9.49 -27.25 -29.22
C ASN A 516 7.97 -27.16 -28.98
N LEU A 517 7.62 -27.13 -27.71
CA LEU A 517 6.67 -26.15 -27.19
C LEU A 517 7.47 -25.23 -26.25
N GLU A 518 8.08 -24.19 -26.82
CA GLU A 518 8.47 -23.01 -26.04
C GLU A 518 7.16 -22.30 -25.62
N GLU A 519 6.48 -22.85 -24.61
CA GLU A 519 5.60 -22.02 -23.78
C GLU A 519 6.51 -21.05 -23.04
N GLU A 520 6.57 -19.82 -23.54
CA GLU A 520 7.22 -18.69 -22.89
C GLU A 520 6.87 -18.67 -21.40
N TYR A 521 7.92 -18.52 -20.60
CA TYR A 521 7.85 -18.39 -19.16
C TYR A 521 6.91 -17.24 -18.76
N ASP A 522 5.82 -17.57 -18.08
CA ASP A 522 4.96 -16.56 -17.47
C ASP A 522 5.40 -16.31 -16.02
N SER A 523 6.32 -15.35 -15.83
CA SER A 523 6.66 -14.84 -14.49
C SER A 523 5.45 -14.34 -13.72
N SER A 524 4.32 -14.03 -14.39
CA SER A 524 3.15 -13.45 -13.76
C SER A 524 2.45 -14.38 -12.76
N ASP A 525 2.70 -15.69 -12.81
CA ASP A 525 2.19 -16.63 -11.81
C ASP A 525 2.72 -16.29 -10.38
N PHE A 526 3.90 -15.66 -10.30
CA PHE A 526 4.51 -15.14 -9.06
C PHE A 526 4.36 -13.63 -8.90
N GLU A 527 3.87 -12.93 -9.92
CA GLU A 527 3.53 -11.52 -9.78
C GLU A 527 2.29 -11.39 -8.90
N ILE A 528 2.40 -10.47 -7.95
CA ILE A 528 1.32 -10.13 -7.02
C ILE A 528 0.38 -9.20 -7.81
N PRO A 529 -0.97 -9.26 -7.71
CA PRO A 529 -1.89 -8.42 -8.51
C PRO A 529 -1.54 -6.91 -8.54
N GLU A 530 -0.83 -6.44 -7.52
CA GLU A 530 -0.17 -5.14 -7.42
C GLU A 530 0.77 -4.76 -8.56
N ASP A 531 1.47 -5.73 -9.16
CA ASP A 531 2.37 -5.52 -10.29
C ASP A 531 1.61 -5.12 -11.56
N ALA A 532 0.39 -5.65 -11.74
CA ALA A 532 -0.50 -5.32 -12.85
C ALA A 532 -1.17 -3.95 -12.65
N GLU A 533 -1.53 -3.58 -11.41
CA GLU A 533 -2.05 -2.25 -11.09
C GLU A 533 -1.06 -1.16 -11.51
N MET A 534 0.24 -1.35 -11.21
CA MET A 534 1.28 -0.37 -11.55
C MET A 534 1.36 -0.07 -13.07
N HIS A 535 1.17 -1.07 -13.93
CA HIS A 535 1.13 -0.89 -15.40
C HIS A 535 -0.11 -0.11 -15.85
N MET A 536 -1.27 -0.31 -15.21
CA MET A 536 -2.46 0.49 -15.50
C MET A 536 -2.24 1.96 -15.14
N TRP A 537 -1.63 2.25 -13.99
CA TRP A 537 -1.36 3.64 -13.54
C TRP A 537 -0.22 4.34 -14.30
N GLN A 538 0.73 3.60 -14.89
CA GLN A 538 1.72 4.16 -15.82
C GLN A 538 1.05 4.76 -17.07
N ASN A 539 0.07 4.05 -17.64
CA ASN A 539 -0.68 4.53 -18.80
C ASN A 539 -1.57 5.75 -18.49
N PHE A 540 -2.04 5.92 -17.24
CA PHE A 540 -2.78 7.12 -16.82
C PHE A 540 -1.89 8.34 -16.57
N ARG A 541 -0.59 8.16 -16.30
CA ARG A 541 0.34 9.26 -15.97
C ARG A 541 0.91 9.98 -17.18
N ASP A 542 0.97 9.32 -18.33
CA ASP A 542 1.48 9.91 -19.59
C ASP A 542 0.41 10.74 -20.35
N SER A 543 -0.81 10.85 -19.81
CA SER A 543 -1.82 11.80 -20.31
C SER A 543 -1.66 13.15 -19.60
N ASP A 544 -1.13 14.15 -20.31
CA ASP A 544 -0.83 15.51 -19.82
C ASP A 544 -2.07 16.36 -19.42
N GLU A 545 -3.26 15.78 -19.26
CA GLU A 545 -4.52 16.55 -19.12
C GLU A 545 -5.22 16.53 -17.75
N TYR A 546 -4.74 15.79 -16.74
CA TYR A 546 -5.43 15.73 -15.43
C TYR A 546 -4.54 16.06 -14.23
N GLN A 547 -3.89 17.23 -14.25
CA GLN A 547 -3.26 17.79 -13.05
C GLN A 547 -3.87 19.04 -12.46
N ASP A 548 -4.92 19.64 -13.03
CA ASP A 548 -5.58 20.78 -12.38
C ASP A 548 -7.07 20.88 -12.74
N ILE A 549 -7.86 21.26 -11.72
CA ILE A 549 -9.30 21.65 -11.74
C ILE A 549 -10.30 20.51 -11.44
N ILE A 550 -10.52 20.25 -10.14
CA ILE A 550 -11.90 20.01 -9.66
C ILE A 550 -12.46 21.39 -9.30
N PRO A 551 -13.48 21.91 -10.02
CA PRO A 551 -14.02 23.22 -9.69
C PRO A 551 -14.81 23.14 -8.38
N PHE A 552 -14.51 24.03 -7.44
CA PHE A 552 -15.33 24.23 -6.25
C PHE A 552 -16.69 24.81 -6.67
N VAL A 553 -17.73 23.98 -6.70
CA VAL A 553 -19.11 24.46 -6.82
C VAL A 553 -19.55 24.99 -5.46
N ARG A 554 -20.08 26.23 -5.43
CA ARG A 554 -20.71 26.76 -4.23
C ARG A 554 -22.02 26.03 -3.97
N VAL A 555 -22.02 25.28 -2.88
CA VAL A 555 -23.22 24.64 -2.36
C VAL A 555 -24.19 25.71 -1.81
N PRO A 556 -25.48 25.74 -2.22
CA PRO A 556 -26.46 26.69 -1.70
C PRO A 556 -26.64 26.57 -0.18
N ARG A 557 -26.90 27.69 0.50
CA ARG A 557 -27.03 27.75 1.98
C ARG A 557 -28.28 27.05 2.53
N ASN A 558 -29.15 26.60 1.63
CA ASN A 558 -30.46 26.01 1.91
C ASN A 558 -30.50 24.55 1.42
N LEU A 559 -29.43 23.80 1.70
CA LEU A 559 -29.32 22.37 1.41
C LEU A 559 -30.50 21.56 1.97
N HIS A 560 -31.00 21.97 3.14
CA HIS A 560 -32.07 21.29 3.86
C HIS A 560 -33.46 21.49 3.22
N GLU A 561 -33.64 22.56 2.43
CA GLU A 561 -34.87 22.80 1.67
C GLU A 561 -34.84 22.14 0.28
N LEU A 562 -33.64 21.96 -0.29
CA LEU A 562 -33.42 21.33 -1.61
C LEU A 562 -33.31 19.81 -1.53
N TYR A 563 -32.87 19.29 -0.38
CA TYR A 563 -32.74 17.86 -0.07
C TYR A 563 -33.35 17.63 1.32
N PRO A 564 -34.68 17.49 1.43
CA PRO A 564 -35.26 17.06 2.69
C PRO A 564 -34.62 15.71 3.04
N GLN A 565 -33.99 15.65 4.22
CA GLN A 565 -33.54 14.37 4.77
C GLN A 565 -34.75 13.45 4.77
N THR A 566 -34.73 12.42 3.93
CA THR A 566 -35.77 11.39 3.98
C THR A 566 -35.70 10.77 5.36
N ALA A 567 -36.82 10.80 6.08
CA ALA A 567 -37.00 10.34 7.46
C ALA A 567 -36.70 8.84 7.70
N TYR A 568 -36.02 8.16 6.78
CA TYR A 568 -35.81 6.70 6.78
C TYR A 568 -34.46 6.26 7.38
N GLU A 569 -33.43 7.10 7.48
CA GLU A 569 -32.13 6.68 8.02
C GLU A 569 -32.05 6.77 9.56
N GLU A 570 -32.90 7.57 10.20
CA GLU A 570 -32.92 7.70 11.66
C GLU A 570 -33.79 6.63 12.37
N ASP A 571 -34.59 5.88 11.61
CA ASP A 571 -35.59 4.95 12.16
C ASP A 571 -35.24 3.45 11.99
N ILE A 572 -34.09 3.08 11.42
CA ILE A 572 -33.69 1.68 11.20
C ILE A 572 -32.62 1.15 12.19
N CYS A 573 -32.77 -0.09 12.63
CA CYS A 573 -31.92 -0.77 13.62
C CYS A 573 -30.45 -0.74 13.21
N ILE A 574 -29.57 -0.34 14.13
CA ILE A 574 -28.13 -0.19 13.82
C ILE A 574 -27.41 -1.54 13.66
N VAL A 575 -28.01 -2.63 14.15
CA VAL A 575 -27.42 -3.98 14.10
C VAL A 575 -27.77 -4.66 12.78
N CYS A 576 -29.07 -4.84 12.47
CA CYS A 576 -29.46 -5.52 11.22
C CYS A 576 -29.57 -4.58 10.02
N ARG A 577 -29.69 -3.26 10.23
CA ARG A 577 -29.93 -2.24 9.17
C ARG A 577 -31.16 -2.49 8.28
N VAL A 578 -32.09 -3.34 8.74
CA VAL A 578 -33.29 -3.74 7.99
C VAL A 578 -34.58 -3.33 8.71
N ALA A 579 -34.72 -3.69 9.99
CA ALA A 579 -35.96 -3.48 10.75
C ALA A 579 -35.97 -2.15 11.52
N PRO A 580 -37.14 -1.54 11.81
CA PRO A 580 -37.19 -0.27 12.51
C PRO A 580 -36.76 -0.36 13.98
N ARG A 581 -36.17 0.73 14.49
CA ARG A 581 -35.82 0.90 15.91
C ARG A 581 -37.12 0.98 16.71
N THR A 582 -37.34 0.02 17.59
CA THR A 582 -38.61 -0.10 18.33
C THR A 582 -38.40 -0.07 19.84
N HIS A 583 -37.17 -0.27 20.33
CA HIS A 583 -36.90 -0.42 21.75
C HIS A 583 -35.84 0.58 22.24
N ALA A 584 -36.15 1.28 23.33
CA ALA A 584 -35.21 2.11 24.08
C ALA A 584 -34.56 1.30 25.20
N ILE A 585 -33.24 1.41 25.34
CA ILE A 585 -32.43 0.65 26.28
C ILE A 585 -32.37 1.36 27.64
N ILE A 586 -32.57 0.66 28.75
CA ILE A 586 -32.44 1.18 30.12
C ILE A 586 -31.09 0.72 30.72
N PRO A 587 -30.31 1.61 31.37
CA PRO A 587 -30.66 2.98 31.75
C PRO A 587 -30.29 4.07 30.73
N CYS A 588 -29.54 3.76 29.66
CA CYS A 588 -28.94 4.78 28.79
C CYS A 588 -29.92 5.55 27.88
N GLY A 589 -31.16 5.10 27.72
CA GLY A 589 -32.22 5.74 26.92
C GLY A 589 -32.10 5.58 25.40
N HIS A 590 -31.04 4.95 24.88
CA HIS A 590 -30.83 4.84 23.43
C HIS A 590 -31.84 3.93 22.75
N LYS A 591 -32.62 4.49 21.81
CA LYS A 591 -33.56 3.76 20.93
C LYS A 591 -32.85 3.38 19.64
N VAL A 592 -32.12 2.26 19.63
CA VAL A 592 -31.19 1.92 18.53
C VAL A 592 -31.38 0.52 17.94
N LEU A 593 -32.21 -0.32 18.58
CA LEU A 593 -32.41 -1.72 18.20
C LEU A 593 -33.86 -2.02 17.79
N CYS A 594 -34.03 -3.01 16.90
CA CYS A 594 -35.30 -3.71 16.69
C CYS A 594 -35.47 -4.84 17.73
N ILE A 595 -36.66 -5.44 17.79
CA ILE A 595 -36.98 -6.49 18.78
C ILE A 595 -36.14 -7.76 18.56
N ASP A 596 -35.89 -8.15 17.31
CA ASP A 596 -35.17 -9.39 17.00
C ASP A 596 -33.68 -9.27 17.34
N CYS A 597 -33.07 -8.12 17.03
CA CYS A 597 -31.67 -7.87 17.42
C CYS A 597 -31.52 -7.73 18.93
N LEU A 598 -32.54 -7.22 19.65
CA LEU A 598 -32.49 -7.12 21.10
C LEU A 598 -32.53 -8.50 21.78
N THR A 599 -33.30 -9.46 21.25
CA THR A 599 -33.41 -10.82 21.82
C THR A 599 -32.23 -11.70 21.48
N GLN A 600 -31.51 -11.41 20.39
CA GLN A 600 -30.34 -12.16 19.92
C GLN A 600 -29.01 -11.62 20.46
N LEU A 601 -29.02 -10.56 21.29
CA LEU A 601 -27.81 -10.06 21.93
C LEU A 601 -27.26 -11.09 22.92
N GLU A 602 -26.15 -11.75 22.55
CA GLU A 602 -25.40 -12.65 23.43
C GLU A 602 -24.82 -11.89 24.64
N VAL A 603 -24.49 -10.61 24.45
CA VAL A 603 -23.97 -9.72 25.50
C VAL A 603 -24.93 -8.55 25.71
N ARG A 604 -25.42 -8.37 26.94
CA ARG A 604 -26.39 -7.33 27.35
C ARG A 604 -25.72 -5.95 27.47
N ILE A 605 -25.17 -5.40 26.39
CA ILE A 605 -24.55 -4.06 26.34
C ILE A 605 -25.12 -3.20 25.20
N CYS A 606 -25.31 -1.91 25.45
CA CYS A 606 -25.79 -0.96 24.44
C CYS A 606 -24.72 -0.75 23.34
N PRO A 607 -25.03 -0.92 22.04
CA PRO A 607 -24.01 -0.82 20.99
C PRO A 607 -23.50 0.60 20.72
N VAL A 608 -24.16 1.63 21.29
CA VAL A 608 -23.77 3.03 21.10
C VAL A 608 -22.91 3.55 22.24
N CYS A 609 -23.21 3.16 23.48
CA CYS A 609 -22.54 3.72 24.65
C CYS A 609 -21.88 2.67 25.56
N ASN A 610 -21.90 1.40 25.16
CA ASN A 610 -21.32 0.26 25.89
C ASN A 610 -21.80 0.09 27.35
N SER A 611 -22.94 0.69 27.72
CA SER A 611 -23.53 0.52 29.05
C SER A 611 -24.32 -0.79 29.14
N ASN A 612 -24.33 -1.44 30.31
CA ASN A 612 -25.12 -2.64 30.54
C ASN A 612 -26.62 -2.38 30.30
N ILE A 613 -27.27 -3.33 29.64
CA ILE A 613 -28.72 -3.33 29.38
C ILE A 613 -29.41 -4.01 30.55
N ASP A 614 -29.98 -3.22 31.44
CA ASP A 614 -30.78 -3.72 32.55
C ASP A 614 -32.17 -4.14 32.06
N ASN A 615 -32.77 -3.34 31.18
CA ASN A 615 -34.07 -3.61 30.59
C ASN A 615 -34.24 -2.87 29.25
N ALA A 616 -35.30 -3.17 28.50
CA ALA A 616 -35.62 -2.48 27.26
C ALA A 616 -37.13 -2.23 27.16
N LEU A 617 -37.52 -1.00 26.82
CA LEU A 617 -38.90 -0.59 26.66
C LEU A 617 -39.24 -0.40 25.20
N ARG A 618 -40.34 -1.00 24.75
CA ARG A 618 -40.88 -0.72 23.42
C ARG A 618 -41.46 0.69 23.38
N VAL A 619 -40.96 1.50 22.45
CA VAL A 619 -41.44 2.85 22.19
C VAL A 619 -42.35 2.79 20.96
N TRP A 620 -43.64 3.00 21.17
CA TRP A 620 -44.62 3.15 20.10
C TRP A 620 -44.49 4.57 19.54
N GLN A 621 -44.40 4.71 18.21
CA GLN A 621 -44.48 5.99 17.53
C GLN A 621 -45.92 6.49 17.47
#